data_AF-A0A077X218-F1
#
_entry.id   AF-A0A077X218-F1
#
_cell.length_a   1.000
_cell.length_b   1.000
_cell.length_c   1.000
_cell.angle_alpha   90.00
_cell.angle_beta   90.00
_cell.angle_gamma   90.00
#
_symmetry.space_group_name_H-M   'P 1'
#
loop_
_entity.id
_entity.type
_entity.pdbx_description
1 polymer ?
#
loop_
_entity_poly.entity_id
_entity_poly.type
_entity_poly.pdbx_seq_one_letter_code
_entity_poly.pdbx_strand_id
1 'polypeptide(L)'
;MRFHYLSFFIAALVALVAKAAEPGYTDYIMALKKPVEDGVIEQAKSDVEAVGGKVVYEIKIGFQALIVSLPNDQYTTFENKDYVDFIEQDQQVHINDIEH
;
A
#
# COMPACT_ATOMS: atom_id res chain seq x y z
N MET A 1 -26.56 -24.71 31.57
CA MET A 1 -26.37 -23.45 30.81
C MET A 1 -24.88 -23.06 30.65
N ARG A 2 -23.95 -24.01 30.43
CA ARG A 2 -22.50 -23.72 30.32
C ARG A 2 -21.90 -23.91 28.92
N PHE A 3 -22.60 -24.57 28.00
CA PHE A 3 -22.12 -24.87 26.65
C PHE A 3 -22.37 -23.75 25.62
N HIS A 4 -23.27 -22.79 25.90
CA HIS A 4 -23.64 -21.74 24.94
C HIS A 4 -22.60 -20.62 24.83
N TYR A 5 -21.89 -20.30 25.92
CA TYR A 5 -20.87 -19.25 25.93
C TYR A 5 -19.62 -19.66 25.15
N LEU A 6 -19.22 -20.94 25.24
CA LEU A 6 -18.05 -21.44 24.53
C LEU A 6 -18.25 -21.40 23.00
N SER A 7 -19.43 -21.76 22.51
CA SER A 7 -19.78 -21.66 21.09
C SER A 7 -19.84 -20.22 20.58
N PHE A 8 -20.31 -19.28 21.41
CA PHE A 8 -20.31 -17.86 21.06
C PHE A 8 -18.88 -17.29 20.97
N PHE A 9 -18.00 -17.68 21.89
CA PHE A 9 -16.59 -17.28 21.85
C PHE A 9 -15.85 -17.85 20.63
N ILE A 10 -16.11 -19.11 20.27
CA ILE A 10 -15.51 -19.72 19.07
C ILE A 10 -16.04 -19.03 17.80
N ALA A 11 -17.35 -18.75 17.72
CA ALA A 11 -17.93 -18.04 16.57
C ALA A 11 -17.37 -16.62 16.44
N ALA A 12 -17.18 -15.90 17.55
CA ALA A 12 -16.55 -14.59 17.56
C ALA A 12 -15.08 -14.65 17.11
N LEU A 13 -14.31 -15.64 17.58
CA LEU A 13 -12.93 -15.83 17.18
C LEU A 13 -12.81 -16.17 15.69
N VAL A 14 -13.67 -17.03 15.15
CA VAL A 14 -13.70 -17.37 13.72
C VAL A 14 -14.07 -16.16 12.87
N ALA A 15 -15.02 -15.32 13.32
CA ALA A 15 -15.36 -14.07 12.62
C ALA A 15 -14.20 -13.06 12.62
N LEU A 16 -13.44 -12.98 13.72
CA LEU A 16 -12.23 -12.15 13.82
C LEU A 16 -11.10 -12.66 12.89
N VAL A 17 -10.88 -13.98 12.82
CA VAL A 17 -9.87 -14.58 11.94
C VAL A 17 -10.27 -14.47 10.46
N ALA A 18 -11.55 -14.59 10.14
CA ALA A 18 -12.06 -14.37 8.78
C ALA A 18 -11.88 -12.91 8.31
N LYS A 19 -12.02 -11.93 9.21
CA LYS A 19 -11.69 -10.51 8.97
C LYS A 19 -10.19 -10.26 8.77
N ALA A 20 -9.33 -11.08 9.38
CA ALA A 20 -7.88 -10.96 9.23
C ALA A 20 -7.35 -11.63 7.94
N ALA A 21 -8.18 -12.38 7.23
CA ALA A 21 -7.85 -13.09 5.99
C ALA A 21 -8.27 -12.33 4.72
N GLU A 22 -8.41 -11.00 4.78
CA GLU A 22 -8.64 -10.21 3.58
C GLU A 22 -7.38 -10.25 2.67
N PRO A 23 -7.56 -10.49 1.36
CA PRO A 23 -6.45 -10.61 0.43
C PRO A 23 -5.79 -9.25 0.22
N GLY A 24 -4.46 -9.29 0.08
CA GLY A 24 -3.65 -8.41 -0.75
C GLY A 24 -3.28 -7.05 -0.15
N TYR A 25 -2.01 -6.94 0.22
CA TYR A 25 -1.31 -5.70 -0.03
C TYR A 25 -0.78 -5.76 -1.46
N THR A 26 -0.80 -4.64 -2.15
CA THR A 26 -0.16 -4.50 -3.46
C THR A 26 0.89 -3.40 -3.37
N ASP A 27 2.06 -3.67 -3.94
CA ASP A 27 3.14 -2.70 -3.98
C ASP A 27 2.96 -1.77 -5.18
N TYR A 28 3.19 -0.48 -4.97
CA TYR A 28 3.06 0.57 -5.96
C TYR A 28 4.28 1.48 -5.94
N ILE A 29 4.60 2.04 -7.11
CA ILE A 29 5.51 3.16 -7.27
C ILE A 29 4.65 4.42 -7.35
N MET A 30 4.80 5.32 -6.38
CA MET A 30 4.12 6.62 -6.34
C MET A 30 5.13 7.73 -6.60
N ALA A 31 5.09 8.32 -7.79
CA ALA A 31 5.95 9.44 -8.16
C ALA A 31 5.35 10.78 -7.73
N LEU A 32 6.21 11.69 -7.30
CA LEU A 32 5.82 13.03 -6.85
C LEU A 32 6.00 14.07 -7.97
N LYS A 33 5.04 15.00 -8.09
CA LYS A 33 5.11 16.09 -9.07
C LYS A 33 6.33 16.97 -8.80
N LYS A 34 6.99 17.40 -9.88
CA LYS A 34 8.09 18.36 -9.80
C LYS A 34 7.60 19.81 -9.95
N PRO A 35 8.23 20.77 -9.27
CA PRO A 35 9.23 20.58 -8.22
C PRO A 35 8.57 19.99 -6.96
N VAL A 36 9.26 19.12 -6.23
CA VAL A 36 8.73 18.63 -4.95
C VAL A 36 8.99 19.70 -3.91
N GLU A 37 7.91 20.26 -3.38
CA GLU A 37 7.96 21.30 -2.35
C GLU A 37 8.40 20.72 -1.00
N ASP A 38 8.94 21.60 -0.15
CA ASP A 38 9.40 21.23 1.19
C ASP A 38 8.25 20.59 1.99
N GLY A 39 8.51 19.42 2.57
CA GLY A 39 7.54 18.70 3.41
C GLY A 39 6.54 17.81 2.65
N VAL A 40 6.45 17.88 1.32
CA VAL A 40 5.55 17.02 0.54
C VAL A 40 5.85 15.54 0.72
N ILE A 41 7.13 15.17 0.78
CA ILE A 41 7.52 13.77 1.04
C ILE A 41 6.99 13.28 2.39
N GLU A 42 7.09 14.10 3.44
CA GLU A 42 6.63 13.72 4.77
C GLU A 42 5.10 13.66 4.83
N GLN A 43 4.40 14.55 4.11
CA GLN A 43 2.96 14.46 3.93
C GLN A 43 2.56 13.17 3.20
N ALA A 44 3.25 12.82 2.11
CA ALA A 44 2.96 11.60 1.36
C ALA A 44 3.16 10.35 2.21
N LYS A 45 4.25 10.28 3.01
CA LYS A 45 4.49 9.19 3.97
C LYS A 45 3.37 9.10 5.02
N SER A 46 2.97 10.24 5.59
CA SER A 46 1.89 10.30 6.57
C SER A 46 0.55 9.85 5.99
N ASP A 47 0.24 10.23 4.75
CA ASP A 47 -0.99 9.81 4.06
C ASP A 47 -0.99 8.31 3.77
N VAL A 48 0.17 7.73 3.42
CA VAL A 48 0.34 6.26 3.25
C VAL A 48 0.05 5.52 4.55
N GLU A 49 0.59 6.00 5.68
CA GLU A 49 0.32 5.39 6.98
C GLU A 49 -1.14 5.55 7.41
N ALA A 50 -1.76 6.70 7.11
CA ALA A 50 -3.15 6.99 7.47
C ALA A 50 -4.16 6.05 6.81
N VAL A 51 -3.86 5.51 5.62
CA VAL A 51 -4.68 4.51 4.93
C VAL A 51 -4.31 3.06 5.27
N GLY A 52 -3.44 2.86 6.27
CA GLY A 52 -2.95 1.53 6.67
C GLY A 52 -1.90 0.95 5.74
N GLY A 53 -1.32 1.77 4.85
CA GLY A 53 -0.20 1.41 4.00
C GLY A 53 1.14 1.47 4.71
N LYS A 54 2.19 1.09 3.99
CA LYS A 54 3.58 1.11 4.46
C LYS A 54 4.48 1.71 3.39
N VAL A 55 5.41 2.56 3.81
CA VAL A 55 6.48 3.04 2.94
C VAL A 55 7.61 2.01 2.95
N VAL A 56 7.91 1.44 1.79
CA VAL A 56 8.96 0.42 1.61
C VAL A 56 10.29 1.09 1.31
N TYR A 57 10.29 2.08 0.43
CA TYR A 57 11.51 2.77 -0.01
C TYR A 57 11.23 4.18 -0.53
N GLU A 58 12.21 5.05 -0.44
CA GLU A 58 12.18 6.43 -0.97
C GLU A 58 13.24 6.58 -2.06
N ILE A 59 12.80 6.84 -3.29
CA ILE A 59 13.65 7.01 -4.46
C ILE A 59 14.06 8.50 -4.55
N LYS A 60 15.37 8.75 -4.68
CA LYS A 60 15.97 10.10 -4.77
C LYS A 60 16.97 10.23 -5.92
N ILE A 61 16.56 9.88 -7.13
CA ILE A 61 17.45 9.92 -8.31
C ILE A 61 16.74 10.49 -9.52
N GLY A 62 17.08 11.73 -9.91
CA GLY A 62 16.48 12.40 -11.08
C GLY A 62 14.99 12.76 -10.93
N PHE A 63 14.24 12.10 -10.03
CA PHE A 63 12.89 12.39 -9.55
C PHE A 63 12.73 11.86 -8.12
N GLN A 64 11.61 12.18 -7.47
CA GLN A 64 11.28 11.68 -6.14
C GLN A 64 10.05 10.80 -6.22
N ALA A 65 10.10 9.64 -5.58
CA ALA A 65 9.01 8.69 -5.53
C ALA A 65 9.08 7.84 -4.25
N LEU A 66 7.95 7.24 -3.89
CA LEU A 66 7.85 6.26 -2.81
C LEU A 66 7.47 4.91 -3.41
N ILE A 67 8.17 3.86 -3.00
CA ILE A 67 7.66 2.49 -3.13
C ILE A 67 6.81 2.24 -1.89
N VAL A 68 5.53 1.96 -2.08
CA VAL A 68 4.54 1.83 -1.01
C VAL A 68 3.80 0.52 -1.14
N SER A 69 3.53 -0.12 0.00
CA SER A 69 2.64 -1.28 0.07
C SER A 69 1.30 -0.79 0.61
N LEU A 70 0.25 -0.89 -0.20
CA LEU A 70 -1.09 -0.39 0.15
C LEU A 70 -2.06 -1.56 0.36
N PRO A 71 -3.00 -1.46 1.30
CA PRO A 71 -4.15 -2.37 1.31
C PRO A 71 -4.86 -2.30 -0.04
N ASN A 72 -5.39 -3.43 -0.52
CA ASN A 72 -6.13 -3.49 -1.77
C ASN A 72 -7.16 -2.35 -1.92
N ASP A 73 -7.33 -1.87 -3.15
CA ASP A 73 -8.23 -0.79 -3.57
C ASP A 73 -7.91 0.63 -3.02
N GLN A 74 -6.88 0.80 -2.17
CA GLN A 74 -6.52 2.12 -1.61
C GLN A 74 -5.67 3.00 -2.54
N TYR A 75 -5.16 2.47 -3.66
CA TYR A 75 -4.30 3.24 -4.57
C TYR A 75 -5.04 4.45 -5.20
N THR A 76 -6.35 4.33 -5.44
CA THR A 76 -7.21 5.40 -5.98
C THR A 76 -7.28 6.63 -5.06
N THR A 77 -7.02 6.46 -3.76
CA THR A 77 -6.90 7.57 -2.79
C THR A 77 -5.73 8.51 -3.11
N PHE A 78 -4.73 8.02 -3.86
CA PHE A 78 -3.54 8.78 -4.23
C PHE A 78 -3.59 9.34 -5.66
N GLU A 79 -4.36 8.76 -6.57
CA GLU A 79 -4.47 9.21 -7.97
C GLU A 79 -4.84 10.69 -8.11
N ASN A 80 -5.63 11.20 -7.16
CA ASN A 80 -6.14 12.58 -7.19
C ASN A 80 -5.40 13.53 -6.23
N LYS A 81 -4.32 13.08 -5.58
CA LYS A 81 -3.56 13.95 -4.68
C LYS A 81 -2.75 14.94 -5.50
N ASP A 82 -2.79 16.21 -5.10
CA ASP A 82 -2.12 17.27 -5.85
C ASP A 82 -0.61 17.04 -5.99
N TYR A 83 0.01 16.37 -5.03
CA TYR A 83 1.44 16.05 -5.03
C TYR A 83 1.83 14.80 -5.82
N VAL A 84 0.88 13.97 -6.25
CA VAL A 84 1.14 12.71 -6.98
C VAL A 84 1.16 12.96 -8.47
N ASP A 85 2.27 12.67 -9.13
CA ASP A 85 2.39 12.73 -10.59
C ASP A 85 1.73 11.51 -11.23
N PHE A 86 2.10 10.32 -10.74
CA PHE A 86 1.45 9.07 -11.07
C PHE A 86 1.62 8.07 -9.93
N ILE A 87 0.75 7.06 -9.92
CA ILE A 87 0.88 5.86 -9.09
C ILE A 87 0.63 4.65 -9.97
N GLU A 88 1.55 3.69 -9.96
CA GLU A 88 1.45 2.46 -10.74
C GLU A 88 1.82 1.25 -9.89
N GLN A 89 1.21 0.10 -10.19
CA GLN A 89 1.54 -1.15 -9.51
C GLN A 89 2.99 -1.54 -9.84
N ASP A 90 3.78 -1.91 -8.84
CA ASP A 90 5.14 -2.41 -9.02
C ASP A 90 5.11 -3.78 -9.73
N GLN A 91 5.82 -3.89 -10.84
CA GLN A 91 5.82 -5.05 -11.72
C GLN A 91 7.21 -5.69 -11.79
N GLN A 92 7.22 -7.02 -11.86
CA GLN A 92 8.45 -7.76 -12.14
C GLN A 92 8.77 -7.68 -13.64
N VAL A 93 9.93 -7.13 -13.96
CA VAL A 93 10.45 -7.12 -15.33
C VAL A 93 11.25 -8.41 -15.57
N HIS A 94 10.93 -9.13 -16.64
CA HIS A 94 11.71 -10.29 -17.09
C HIS A 94 12.69 -9.84 -18.17
N ILE A 95 13.98 -10.12 -17.98
CA ILE A 95 14.98 -9.97 -19.04
C ILE A 95 15.05 -11.33 -19.74
N ASN A 96 14.52 -11.40 -20.96
CA ASN A 96 14.75 -12.56 -21.81
C ASN A 96 16.16 -12.41 -22.39
N ASP A 97 17.05 -13.35 -22.09
CA ASP A 97 18.36 -13.44 -22.71
C ASP A 97 18.15 -13.54 -24.23
N ILE A 98 18.58 -12.51 -24.96
CA ILE A 98 18.61 -12.54 -26.42
C ILE A 98 19.77 -13.48 -26.77
N GLU A 99 19.46 -14.74 -27.06
CA GLU A 99 20.43 -15.66 -27.64
C GLU A 99 20.88 -15.09 -28.99
N HIS A 100 22.16 -14.72 -29.05
CA HIS A 100 22.87 -14.25 -30.25
C HIS A 100 23.42 -15.42 -31.05
#